data_AF-A0A613BTK3-F1
#
_entry.id   AF-A0A613BTK3-F1
#
_cell.length_a   1.000
_cell.length_b   1.000
_cell.length_c   1.000
_cell.angle_alpha   90.00
_cell.angle_beta   90.00
_cell.angle_gamma   90.00
#
_symmetry.space_group_name_H-M   'P 1'
#
loop_
_entity.id
_entity.type
_entity.pdbx_description
1 polymer ?
#
loop_
_entity_poly.entity_id
_entity_poly.type
_entity_poly.pdbx_seq_one_letter_code
_entity_poly.pdbx_strand_id
1 'polypeptide(L)'
;MIEAETGLPIGHMGVQCKFVKQSSMLSWLLEDSVYSFYKQNCKHCNQRVPVGFPNILEFVGPREKSAEERNLARKEEERQRKQKQLNRQQERAVLRLSLTLEETFVLDLLDELDQEDIENNDPRLEQLANLAPETFTSKIIEHLLPAVLHEKLPYSMPAAKALIRTELSQAEKLAISVYLINNFEYCPPAIEAILLEAENLSEDDFLKVLYHFVRMAVESPPGMMIGTFERKVLNKGPIQSLFKKRQADICDVVDEYIKDTHRGKFQFAIEIIIASDDDELLLRHIRSIFAKLMRRRTLLPEERRDSSILFFLREAATKCLDRFPDESDKVIQSYLADKDDIGRHEANRAYRSVLRNNYRKKSKIGKTQKIAFRRLLWAAVENPEDSMDDAGQFFRHSWDEFAELAVDNFDDL
;
A
#
# COMPACT_ATOMS: atom_id res chain seq x y z
N MET A 1 -28.62 -18.01 24.52
CA MET A 1 -28.09 -19.28 23.96
C MET A 1 -27.60 -18.92 22.57
N ILE A 2 -26.29 -18.75 22.40
CA ILE A 2 -25.68 -18.03 21.25
C ILE A 2 -25.98 -18.72 19.90
N GLU A 3 -26.25 -20.03 19.91
CA GLU A 3 -26.65 -20.80 18.72
C GLU A 3 -28.03 -20.38 18.17
N ALA A 4 -28.94 -19.97 19.06
CA ALA A 4 -30.27 -19.47 18.68
C ALA A 4 -30.23 -18.03 18.13
N GLU A 5 -29.19 -17.26 18.46
CA GLU A 5 -29.00 -15.88 17.98
C GLU A 5 -28.23 -15.82 16.65
N THR A 6 -27.35 -16.79 16.39
CA THR A 6 -26.48 -16.80 15.20
C THR A 6 -26.96 -17.72 14.09
N GLY A 7 -27.83 -18.70 14.39
CA GLY A 7 -28.32 -19.68 13.41
C GLY A 7 -27.23 -20.62 12.87
N LEU A 8 -26.03 -20.59 13.44
CA LEU A 8 -24.89 -21.41 13.06
C LEU A 8 -24.68 -22.51 14.11
N PRO A 9 -24.49 -23.78 13.71
CA PRO A 9 -24.22 -24.86 14.67
C PRO A 9 -22.85 -24.66 15.32
N ILE A 10 -22.82 -24.25 16.60
CA ILE A 10 -21.59 -24.05 17.39
C ILE A 10 -21.21 -25.36 18.13
N GLY A 11 -21.24 -26.47 17.39
CA GLY A 11 -20.91 -27.80 17.89
C GLY A 11 -19.63 -28.34 17.26
N HIS A 12 -18.67 -28.75 18.09
CA HIS A 12 -17.50 -29.49 17.67
C HIS A 12 -17.91 -30.89 17.17
N MET A 13 -17.84 -31.12 15.85
CA MET A 13 -18.27 -32.38 15.22
C MET A 13 -17.09 -33.35 15.10
N GLY A 14 -17.33 -34.66 15.28
CA GLY A 14 -16.29 -35.68 15.25
C GLY A 14 -16.79 -37.07 14.87
N VAL A 15 -15.87 -37.95 14.49
CA VAL A 15 -16.15 -39.33 14.10
C VAL A 15 -15.66 -40.28 15.20
N GLN A 16 -16.52 -41.22 15.60
CA GLN A 16 -16.18 -42.25 16.59
C GLN A 16 -16.21 -43.64 15.96
N CYS A 17 -15.28 -44.50 16.39
CA CYS A 17 -15.24 -45.90 16.01
C CYS A 17 -15.07 -46.77 17.26
N LYS A 18 -15.79 -47.89 17.33
CA LYS A 18 -15.72 -48.86 18.45
C LYS A 18 -14.30 -49.37 18.73
N PHE A 19 -13.43 -49.38 17.72
CA PHE A 19 -12.06 -49.88 17.82
C PHE A 19 -11.03 -48.80 18.18
N VAL A 20 -11.42 -47.53 18.21
CA VAL A 20 -10.52 -46.40 18.52
C VAL A 20 -10.98 -45.75 19.83
N LYS A 21 -10.17 -45.88 20.90
CA LYS A 21 -10.53 -45.43 22.26
C LYS A 21 -10.46 -43.90 22.47
N GLN A 22 -9.81 -43.15 21.59
CA GLN A 22 -9.74 -41.69 21.61
C GLN A 22 -10.04 -41.13 20.22
N SER A 23 -11.16 -40.42 20.06
CA SER A 23 -11.49 -39.76 18.79
C SER A 23 -10.61 -38.51 18.65
N SER A 24 -9.68 -38.52 17.71
CA SER A 24 -8.77 -37.40 17.48
C SER A 24 -9.43 -36.34 16.58
N MET A 25 -9.44 -35.11 17.10
CA MET A 25 -9.88 -33.85 16.49
C MET A 25 -11.37 -33.69 16.19
N LEU A 26 -12.03 -32.98 17.10
CA LEU A 26 -13.27 -32.30 16.83
C LEU A 26 -12.97 -31.00 16.06
N SER A 27 -13.64 -30.79 14.94
CA SER A 27 -13.49 -29.56 14.16
C SER A 27 -14.87 -28.95 13.87
N TRP A 28 -14.87 -27.71 13.39
CA TRP A 28 -16.10 -27.00 13.04
C TRP A 28 -16.77 -27.58 11.79
N LEU A 29 -16.01 -28.27 10.94
CA LEU A 29 -16.50 -28.94 9.73
C LEU A 29 -16.38 -30.46 9.90
N LEU A 30 -17.50 -31.17 9.92
CA LEU A 30 -17.54 -32.62 10.09
C LEU A 30 -16.67 -33.33 9.04
N GLU A 31 -16.64 -32.80 7.82
CA GLU A 31 -15.83 -33.20 6.67
C GLU A 31 -14.33 -33.34 7.00
N ASP A 32 -13.79 -32.38 7.73
CA ASP A 32 -12.36 -32.33 8.03
C ASP A 32 -12.00 -33.28 9.16
N SER A 33 -12.90 -33.40 10.16
CA SER A 33 -12.81 -34.44 11.18
C SER A 33 -12.92 -35.85 10.58
N VAL A 34 -13.80 -36.06 9.60
CA VAL A 34 -13.95 -37.34 8.87
C VAL A 34 -12.68 -37.71 8.11
N TYR A 35 -12.08 -36.75 7.38
CA TYR A 35 -10.85 -37.00 6.62
C TYR A 35 -9.63 -37.23 7.52
N SER A 36 -9.50 -36.46 8.61
CA SER A 36 -8.44 -36.63 9.60
C SER A 36 -8.54 -37.99 10.29
N PHE A 37 -9.75 -38.36 10.73
CA PHE A 37 -10.03 -39.66 11.34
C PHE A 37 -9.69 -40.81 10.38
N TYR A 38 -10.06 -40.69 9.09
CA TYR A 38 -9.69 -41.67 8.08
C TYR A 38 -8.17 -41.85 7.96
N LYS A 39 -7.41 -40.75 7.85
CA LYS A 39 -5.95 -40.79 7.71
C LYS A 39 -5.27 -41.47 8.89
N GLN A 40 -5.68 -41.11 10.10
CA GLN A 40 -5.02 -41.54 11.33
C GLN A 40 -5.44 -42.96 11.73
N ASN A 41 -6.69 -43.34 11.49
CA ASN A 41 -7.28 -44.54 12.10
C ASN A 41 -7.87 -45.54 11.11
N CYS A 42 -8.27 -45.14 9.89
CA CYS A 42 -8.99 -46.03 8.95
C CYS A 42 -8.18 -46.49 7.73
N LYS A 43 -7.24 -45.69 7.21
CA LYS A 43 -6.53 -45.95 5.94
C LYS A 43 -5.84 -47.33 5.89
N HIS A 44 -5.37 -47.81 7.03
CA HIS A 44 -4.70 -49.12 7.18
C HIS A 44 -5.41 -50.05 8.16
N CYS A 45 -6.71 -49.81 8.42
CA CYS A 45 -7.46 -50.58 9.42
C CYS A 45 -8.04 -51.87 8.82
N ASN A 46 -7.60 -53.02 9.34
CA ASN A 46 -8.11 -54.33 8.92
C ASN A 46 -9.52 -54.64 9.46
N GLN A 47 -10.04 -53.83 10.39
CA GLN A 47 -11.35 -54.00 11.03
C GLN A 47 -12.46 -53.20 10.32
N ARG A 48 -12.12 -52.53 9.22
CA ARG A 48 -13.07 -51.70 8.49
C ARG A 48 -14.05 -52.55 7.69
N VAL A 49 -15.32 -52.48 8.04
CA VAL A 49 -16.41 -53.10 7.26
C VAL A 49 -17.01 -52.06 6.33
N PRO A 50 -17.07 -52.29 5.00
CA PRO A 50 -17.77 -51.41 4.08
C PRO A 50 -19.28 -51.55 4.32
N VAL A 51 -19.83 -50.69 5.17
CA VAL A 51 -21.28 -50.52 5.31
C VAL A 51 -21.77 -49.53 4.26
N GLY A 52 -22.94 -49.82 3.67
CA GLY A 52 -23.62 -48.94 2.73
C GLY A 52 -24.00 -47.59 3.36
N PHE A 53 -24.53 -46.71 2.50
CA PHE A 53 -24.73 -45.26 2.67
C PHE A 53 -24.86 -44.73 4.13
N PRO A 54 -24.07 -43.70 4.52
CA PRO A 54 -23.01 -43.01 3.77
C PRO A 54 -21.65 -43.70 3.91
N ASN A 55 -21.01 -44.05 2.79
CA ASN A 55 -19.67 -44.63 2.78
C ASN A 55 -18.61 -43.53 2.83
N ILE A 56 -17.81 -43.51 3.90
CA ILE A 56 -16.71 -42.55 4.07
C ILE A 56 -15.73 -42.50 2.88
N LEU A 57 -15.59 -43.57 2.09
CA LEU A 57 -14.76 -43.57 0.86
C LEU A 57 -15.32 -42.73 -0.27
N GLU A 58 -16.63 -42.57 -0.38
CA GLU A 58 -17.23 -41.70 -1.41
C GLU A 58 -16.83 -40.24 -1.18
N PHE A 59 -16.62 -39.87 0.09
CA PHE A 59 -16.15 -38.56 0.49
C PHE A 59 -14.61 -38.43 0.47
N VAL A 60 -13.90 -39.44 1.00
CA VAL A 60 -12.44 -39.41 1.14
C VAL A 60 -11.72 -39.67 -0.19
N GLY A 61 -12.25 -40.55 -1.04
CA GLY A 61 -11.63 -40.94 -2.30
C GLY A 61 -11.32 -39.75 -3.22
N PRO A 62 -12.28 -38.84 -3.48
CA PRO A 62 -12.02 -37.61 -4.24
C PRO A 62 -10.94 -36.72 -3.58
N ARG A 63 -10.97 -36.56 -2.24
CA ARG A 63 -9.97 -35.76 -1.50
C ARG A 63 -8.57 -36.37 -1.55
N GLU A 64 -8.43 -37.69 -1.49
CA GLU A 64 -7.14 -38.38 -1.68
C GLU A 64 -6.62 -38.24 -3.11
N LYS A 65 -7.47 -38.45 -4.12
CA LYS A 65 -7.11 -38.24 -5.54
C LYS A 65 -6.63 -36.80 -5.78
N SER A 66 -7.38 -35.79 -5.34
CA SER A 66 -6.95 -34.39 -5.47
C SER A 66 -5.71 -34.05 -4.63
N ALA A 67 -5.45 -34.76 -3.53
CA ALA A 67 -4.20 -34.60 -2.78
C ALA A 67 -3.01 -35.24 -3.50
N GLU A 68 -3.20 -36.41 -4.12
CA GLU A 68 -2.20 -37.08 -4.95
C GLU A 68 -1.88 -36.27 -6.21
N GLU A 69 -2.90 -35.77 -6.91
CA GLU A 69 -2.74 -34.86 -8.06
C GLU A 69 -1.95 -33.61 -7.68
N ARG A 70 -2.27 -32.97 -6.55
CA ARG A 70 -1.51 -31.82 -6.03
C ARG A 70 -0.07 -32.18 -5.64
N ASN A 71 0.18 -33.41 -5.19
CA ASN A 71 1.54 -33.85 -4.87
C ASN A 71 2.35 -34.17 -6.12
N LEU A 72 1.73 -34.79 -7.12
CA LEU A 72 2.35 -35.05 -8.43
C LEU A 72 2.66 -33.74 -9.14
N ALA A 73 1.71 -32.79 -9.16
CA ALA A 73 1.91 -31.46 -9.69
C ALA A 73 3.09 -30.74 -8.99
N ARG A 74 3.14 -30.77 -7.65
CA ARG A 74 4.26 -30.19 -6.89
C ARG A 74 5.60 -30.83 -7.21
N LYS A 75 5.66 -32.16 -7.32
CA LYS A 75 6.90 -32.87 -7.70
C LYS A 75 7.34 -32.54 -9.13
N GLU A 76 6.38 -32.41 -10.05
CA GLU A 76 6.67 -32.04 -11.42
C GLU A 76 7.17 -30.59 -11.52
N GLU A 77 6.53 -29.66 -10.79
CA GLU A 77 7.01 -28.28 -10.67
C GLU A 77 8.43 -28.23 -10.10
N GLU A 78 8.72 -28.98 -9.02
CA GLU A 78 10.06 -29.05 -8.42
C GLU A 78 11.09 -29.59 -9.42
N ARG A 79 10.74 -30.64 -10.18
CA ARG A 79 11.59 -31.20 -11.23
C ARG A 79 11.89 -30.18 -12.33
N GLN A 80 10.87 -29.46 -12.79
CA GLN A 80 11.03 -28.42 -13.82
C GLN A 80 11.88 -27.26 -13.32
N ARG A 81 11.74 -26.86 -12.04
CA ARG A 81 12.56 -25.81 -11.42
C ARG A 81 14.04 -26.22 -11.35
N LYS A 82 14.34 -27.42 -10.85
CA LYS A 82 15.72 -27.96 -10.80
C LYS A 82 16.33 -28.09 -12.19
N GLN A 83 15.54 -28.50 -13.20
CA GLN A 83 16.03 -28.55 -14.58
C GLN A 83 16.38 -27.16 -15.12
N LYS A 84 15.54 -26.14 -14.86
CA LYS A 84 15.84 -24.76 -15.27
C LYS A 84 17.09 -24.21 -14.59
N GLN A 85 17.26 -24.49 -13.29
CA GLN A 85 18.46 -24.12 -12.54
C GLN A 85 19.72 -24.76 -13.14
N LEU A 86 19.66 -26.07 -13.45
CA LEU A 86 20.76 -26.78 -14.10
C LEU A 86 21.10 -26.19 -15.49
N ASN A 87 20.09 -25.85 -16.29
CA ASN A 87 20.30 -25.22 -17.60
C ASN A 87 21.04 -23.89 -17.46
N ARG A 88 20.65 -23.03 -16.50
CA ARG A 88 21.34 -21.76 -16.22
C ARG A 88 22.78 -21.97 -15.77
N GLN A 89 23.05 -22.98 -14.92
CA GLN A 89 24.42 -23.33 -14.53
C GLN A 89 25.27 -23.74 -15.74
N GLN A 90 24.70 -24.49 -16.68
CA GLN A 90 25.38 -24.87 -17.92
C GLN A 90 25.65 -23.66 -18.82
N GLU A 91 24.68 -22.75 -18.97
CA GLU A 91 24.87 -21.49 -19.70
C GLU A 91 26.00 -20.64 -19.12
N ARG A 92 26.04 -20.49 -17.79
CA ARG A 92 27.14 -19.81 -17.09
C ARG A 92 28.47 -20.52 -17.30
N ALA A 93 28.51 -21.85 -17.26
CA ALA A 93 29.73 -22.61 -17.51
C ALA A 93 30.31 -22.39 -18.93
N VAL A 94 29.44 -22.25 -19.94
CA VAL A 94 29.88 -21.88 -21.30
C VAL A 94 30.39 -20.44 -21.32
N LEU A 95 29.67 -19.51 -20.66
CA LEU A 95 30.05 -18.10 -20.63
C LEU A 95 31.44 -17.88 -20.00
N ARG A 96 31.75 -18.61 -18.93
CA ARG A 96 33.06 -18.59 -18.23
C ARG A 96 34.26 -18.76 -19.17
N LEU A 97 34.13 -19.52 -20.25
CA LEU A 97 35.22 -19.75 -21.22
C LEU A 97 35.69 -18.46 -21.93
N SER A 98 34.87 -17.42 -21.91
CA SER A 98 35.12 -16.16 -22.60
C SER A 98 35.37 -14.98 -21.66
N LEU A 99 35.47 -15.23 -20.36
CA LEU A 99 35.58 -14.23 -19.30
C LEU A 99 36.97 -14.26 -18.63
N THR A 100 37.35 -13.15 -18.00
CA THR A 100 38.51 -13.05 -17.12
C THR A 100 38.25 -13.72 -15.77
N LEU A 101 39.31 -13.93 -14.98
CA LEU A 101 39.19 -14.57 -13.67
C LEU A 101 38.26 -13.77 -12.72
N GLU A 102 38.36 -12.45 -12.76
CA GLU A 102 37.57 -11.54 -11.94
C GLU A 102 36.08 -11.59 -12.32
N GLU A 103 35.79 -11.65 -13.62
CA GLU A 103 34.43 -11.81 -14.15
C GLU A 103 33.82 -13.16 -13.77
N THR A 104 34.63 -14.23 -13.75
CA THR A 104 34.13 -15.56 -13.34
C THR A 104 33.65 -15.60 -11.88
N PHE A 105 34.20 -14.75 -11.01
CA PHE A 105 33.76 -14.63 -9.62
C PHE A 105 32.30 -14.16 -9.51
N VAL A 106 31.85 -13.29 -10.43
CA VAL A 106 30.44 -12.86 -10.49
C VAL A 106 29.54 -14.07 -10.78
N LEU A 107 29.94 -14.93 -11.73
CA LEU A 107 29.15 -16.12 -12.08
C LEU A 107 29.15 -17.18 -10.98
N ASP A 108 30.26 -17.34 -10.27
CA ASP A 108 30.35 -18.25 -9.12
C ASP A 108 29.41 -17.79 -7.99
N LEU A 109 29.36 -16.49 -7.71
CA LEU A 109 28.41 -15.93 -6.77
C LEU A 109 26.95 -16.13 -7.24
N LEU A 110 26.67 -16.02 -8.54
CA LEU A 110 25.33 -16.30 -9.07
C LEU A 110 24.94 -17.78 -8.93
N ASP A 111 25.87 -18.73 -9.05
CA ASP A 111 25.58 -20.15 -8.84
C ASP A 111 25.21 -20.46 -7.39
N GLU A 112 25.79 -19.72 -6.43
CA GLU A 112 25.38 -19.76 -5.03
C GLU A 112 24.00 -19.11 -4.86
N LEU A 113 23.81 -17.87 -5.33
CA LEU A 113 22.56 -17.12 -5.13
C LEU A 113 21.34 -17.70 -5.85
N ASP A 114 21.55 -18.58 -6.84
CA ASP A 114 20.48 -19.30 -7.54
C ASP A 114 20.00 -20.56 -6.79
N GLN A 115 20.52 -20.83 -5.58
CA GLN A 115 20.04 -21.93 -4.72
C GLN A 115 18.75 -21.54 -3.98
N GLU A 116 17.84 -22.50 -3.80
CA GLU A 116 16.52 -22.26 -3.18
C GLU A 116 16.59 -21.90 -1.69
N ASP A 117 17.66 -22.29 -1.00
CA ASP A 117 17.83 -22.07 0.44
C ASP A 117 18.38 -20.68 0.79
N ILE A 118 18.76 -19.87 -0.22
CA ILE A 118 19.33 -18.54 0.00
C ILE A 118 18.24 -17.48 0.03
N GLU A 119 18.39 -16.52 0.94
CA GLU A 119 17.50 -15.37 1.01
C GLU A 119 17.53 -14.56 -0.30
N ASN A 120 16.35 -14.27 -0.84
CA ASN A 120 16.17 -13.53 -2.10
C ASN A 120 16.78 -12.11 -2.10
N ASN A 121 17.27 -11.61 -0.97
CA ASN A 121 17.83 -10.28 -0.77
C ASN A 121 19.28 -10.29 -0.25
N ASP A 122 20.03 -11.37 -0.50
CA ASP A 122 21.44 -11.46 -0.11
C ASP A 122 22.27 -10.28 -0.70
N PRO A 123 23.00 -9.51 0.13
CA PRO A 123 23.67 -8.29 -0.29
C PRO A 123 25.01 -8.52 -1.01
N ARG A 124 25.53 -9.76 -1.07
CA ARG A 124 26.89 -10.03 -1.57
C ARG A 124 27.12 -9.54 -3.00
N LEU A 125 26.13 -9.71 -3.88
CA LEU A 125 26.24 -9.27 -5.27
C LEU A 125 26.25 -7.74 -5.40
N GLU A 126 25.45 -7.05 -4.57
CA GLU A 126 25.46 -5.60 -4.47
C GLU A 126 26.80 -5.08 -3.91
N GLN A 127 27.34 -5.75 -2.89
CA GLN A 127 28.65 -5.40 -2.31
C GLN A 127 29.78 -5.57 -3.32
N LEU A 128 29.75 -6.64 -4.12
CA LEU A 128 30.72 -6.86 -5.18
C LEU A 128 30.70 -5.72 -6.21
N ALA A 129 29.50 -5.32 -6.67
CA ALA A 129 29.36 -4.20 -7.59
C ALA A 129 29.81 -2.85 -7.01
N ASN A 130 29.67 -2.65 -5.70
CA ASN A 130 30.21 -1.45 -5.03
C ASN A 130 31.75 -1.44 -4.99
N LEU A 131 32.37 -2.61 -4.82
CA LEU A 131 33.82 -2.73 -4.64
C LEU A 131 34.58 -2.79 -5.97
N ALA A 132 34.02 -3.48 -6.97
CA ALA A 132 34.65 -3.75 -8.25
C ALA A 132 33.63 -3.67 -9.40
N PRO A 133 33.03 -2.49 -9.67
CA PRO A 133 32.01 -2.33 -10.73
C PRO A 133 32.50 -2.73 -12.12
N GLU A 134 33.80 -2.61 -12.40
CA GLU A 134 34.46 -2.99 -13.64
C GLU A 134 34.39 -4.49 -13.96
N THR A 135 34.11 -5.33 -12.95
CA THR A 135 33.89 -6.78 -13.15
C THR A 135 32.56 -7.09 -13.82
N PHE A 136 31.62 -6.14 -13.85
CA PHE A 136 30.35 -6.26 -14.55
C PHE A 136 30.47 -5.74 -15.98
N THR A 137 31.18 -6.49 -16.82
CA THR A 137 31.35 -6.14 -18.23
C THR A 137 30.08 -6.38 -19.04
N SER A 138 30.06 -5.93 -20.30
CA SER A 138 28.88 -6.05 -21.18
C SER A 138 28.34 -7.47 -21.26
N LYS A 139 29.21 -8.50 -21.29
CA LYS A 139 28.81 -9.91 -21.34
C LYS A 139 28.05 -10.34 -20.07
N ILE A 140 28.48 -9.88 -18.91
CA ILE A 140 27.82 -10.18 -17.64
C ILE A 140 26.51 -9.41 -17.55
N ILE A 141 26.50 -8.14 -17.95
CA ILE A 141 25.29 -7.30 -17.99
C ILE A 141 24.23 -7.94 -18.91
N GLU A 142 24.61 -8.35 -20.13
CA GLU A 142 23.73 -9.02 -21.09
C GLU A 142 23.15 -10.34 -20.53
N HIS A 143 23.93 -11.07 -19.72
CA HIS A 143 23.45 -12.29 -19.05
C HIS A 143 22.47 -11.97 -17.89
N LEU A 144 22.71 -10.90 -17.13
CA LEU A 144 21.92 -10.55 -15.95
C LEU A 144 20.62 -9.80 -16.27
N LEU A 145 20.58 -9.02 -17.34
CA LEU A 145 19.43 -8.20 -17.69
C LEU A 145 18.12 -9.00 -17.86
N PRO A 146 18.08 -10.13 -18.61
CA PRO A 146 16.86 -10.94 -18.72
C PRO A 146 16.40 -11.51 -17.37
N ALA A 147 17.35 -11.94 -16.53
CA ALA A 147 17.06 -12.46 -15.21
C ALA A 147 16.35 -11.41 -14.34
N VAL A 148 16.81 -10.15 -14.38
CA VAL A 148 16.21 -9.04 -13.64
C VAL A 148 14.84 -8.66 -14.21
N LEU A 149 14.74 -8.46 -15.52
CA LEU A 149 13.56 -7.84 -16.13
C LEU A 149 12.42 -8.82 -16.42
N HIS A 150 12.71 -10.11 -16.58
CA HIS A 150 11.73 -11.08 -17.10
C HIS A 150 11.56 -12.34 -16.24
N GLU A 151 12.62 -12.86 -15.62
CA GLU A 151 12.59 -14.23 -15.07
C GLU A 151 12.25 -14.34 -13.58
N LYS A 152 12.33 -13.23 -12.81
CA LYS A 152 12.04 -13.19 -11.36
C LYS A 152 12.73 -14.33 -10.58
N LEU A 153 14.02 -14.48 -10.80
CA LEU A 153 14.88 -15.47 -10.16
C LEU A 153 15.22 -15.05 -8.71
N PRO A 154 15.69 -15.98 -7.85
CA PRO A 154 16.05 -15.68 -6.46
C PRO A 154 17.04 -14.52 -6.33
N TYR A 155 17.97 -14.40 -7.28
CA TYR A 155 18.99 -13.37 -7.30
C TYR A 155 18.60 -12.11 -8.12
N SER A 156 17.40 -12.03 -8.71
CA SER A 156 17.01 -10.89 -9.55
C SER A 156 17.05 -9.56 -8.81
N MET A 157 16.72 -9.55 -7.52
CA MET A 157 16.77 -8.34 -6.70
C MET A 157 18.22 -7.91 -6.40
N PRO A 158 19.10 -8.77 -5.85
CA PRO A 158 20.53 -8.50 -5.74
C PRO A 158 21.18 -8.08 -7.05
N ALA A 159 20.82 -8.72 -8.18
CA ALA A 159 21.36 -8.40 -9.49
C ALA A 159 20.94 -7.01 -9.96
N ALA A 160 19.69 -6.61 -9.77
CA ALA A 160 19.24 -5.25 -10.06
C ALA A 160 20.00 -4.21 -9.22
N LYS A 161 20.22 -4.47 -7.93
CA LYS A 161 20.99 -3.61 -7.04
C LYS A 161 22.47 -3.54 -7.42
N ALA A 162 23.03 -4.61 -7.97
CA ALA A 162 24.39 -4.61 -8.50
C ALA A 162 24.48 -3.78 -9.79
N LEU A 163 23.63 -4.08 -10.79
CA LEU A 163 23.67 -3.44 -12.10
C LEU A 163 23.45 -1.92 -12.05
N ILE A 164 22.62 -1.40 -11.14
CA ILE A 164 22.40 0.06 -11.07
C ILE A 164 23.68 0.86 -10.72
N ARG A 165 24.70 0.18 -10.18
CA ARG A 165 26.01 0.76 -9.80
C ARG A 165 27.08 0.61 -10.86
N THR A 166 26.79 -0.09 -11.95
CA THR A 166 27.75 -0.37 -13.03
C THR A 166 27.53 0.59 -14.20
N GLU A 167 28.40 0.51 -15.21
CA GLU A 167 28.26 1.29 -16.44
C GLU A 167 27.19 0.67 -17.34
N LEU A 168 25.99 1.26 -17.33
CA LEU A 168 24.84 0.86 -18.14
C LEU A 168 24.49 1.94 -19.16
N SER A 169 23.86 1.56 -20.27
CA SER A 169 23.17 2.54 -21.13
C SER A 169 22.01 3.19 -20.38
N GLN A 170 21.60 4.40 -20.80
CA GLN A 170 20.48 5.12 -20.17
C GLN A 170 19.18 4.29 -20.18
N ALA A 171 18.91 3.57 -21.27
CA ALA A 171 17.71 2.74 -21.41
C ALA A 171 17.72 1.54 -20.43
N GLU A 172 18.84 0.84 -20.32
CA GLU A 172 19.00 -0.27 -19.36
C GLU A 172 18.90 0.23 -17.91
N LYS A 173 19.54 1.36 -17.63
CA LYS A 173 19.51 1.99 -16.31
C LYS A 173 18.09 2.38 -15.92
N LEU A 174 17.31 2.94 -16.84
CA LEU A 174 15.90 3.25 -16.63
C LEU A 174 15.08 1.99 -16.33
N ALA A 175 15.22 0.94 -17.14
CA ALA A 175 14.49 -0.31 -16.96
C ALA A 175 14.76 -0.97 -15.60
N ILE A 176 16.03 -1.04 -15.19
CA ILE A 176 16.42 -1.57 -13.88
C ILE A 176 15.90 -0.69 -12.75
N SER A 177 15.93 0.63 -12.93
CA SER A 177 15.44 1.56 -11.91
C SER A 177 13.94 1.41 -11.68
N VAL A 178 13.16 1.30 -12.76
CA VAL A 178 11.72 1.02 -12.69
C VAL A 178 11.47 -0.32 -11.99
N TYR A 179 12.24 -1.37 -12.32
CA TYR A 179 12.16 -2.66 -11.63
C TYR A 179 12.42 -2.54 -10.13
N LEU A 180 13.47 -1.82 -9.70
CA LEU A 180 13.81 -1.63 -8.29
C LEU A 180 12.69 -0.92 -7.53
N ILE A 181 12.17 0.18 -8.08
CA ILE A 181 11.08 0.96 -7.46
C ILE A 181 9.79 0.15 -7.36
N ASN A 182 9.45 -0.64 -8.39
CA ASN A 182 8.26 -1.48 -8.42
C ASN A 182 8.24 -2.57 -7.34
N ASN A 183 9.42 -2.98 -6.86
CA ASN A 183 9.56 -3.95 -5.78
C ASN A 183 9.73 -3.28 -4.40
N PHE A 184 9.34 -2.01 -4.27
CA PHE A 184 9.34 -1.22 -3.02
C PHE A 184 10.72 -1.00 -2.38
N GLU A 185 11.78 -1.04 -3.17
CA GLU A 185 13.13 -0.76 -2.67
C GLU A 185 13.47 0.73 -2.73
N TYR A 186 13.88 1.28 -1.59
CA TYR A 186 14.41 2.64 -1.57
C TYR A 186 15.85 2.65 -2.08
N CYS A 187 16.01 3.07 -3.33
CA CYS A 187 17.32 3.14 -3.99
C CYS A 187 17.51 4.54 -4.59
N PRO A 188 18.25 5.46 -3.92
CA PRO A 188 18.48 6.80 -4.44
C PRO A 188 19.04 6.84 -5.88
N PRO A 189 20.02 5.98 -6.27
CA PRO A 189 20.51 5.94 -7.65
C PRO A 189 19.41 5.60 -8.68
N ALA A 190 18.45 4.74 -8.33
CA ALA A 190 17.33 4.40 -9.19
C ALA A 190 16.36 5.59 -9.36
N ILE A 191 16.08 6.30 -8.27
CA ILE A 191 15.24 7.51 -8.29
C ILE A 191 15.88 8.57 -9.19
N GLU A 192 17.19 8.81 -9.05
CA GLU A 192 17.92 9.77 -9.88
C GLU A 192 17.87 9.39 -11.36
N ALA A 193 18.10 8.12 -11.70
CA ALA A 193 18.03 7.64 -13.08
C ALA A 193 16.63 7.80 -13.70
N ILE A 194 15.57 7.47 -12.94
CA ILE A 194 14.18 7.69 -13.37
C ILE A 194 13.91 9.16 -13.59
N LEU A 195 14.34 10.02 -12.67
CA LEU A 195 14.12 11.46 -12.79
C LEU A 195 14.88 12.05 -13.97
N LEU A 196 16.09 11.57 -14.29
CA LEU A 196 16.85 12.01 -15.47
C LEU A 196 16.09 11.70 -16.76
N GLU A 197 15.58 10.48 -16.91
CA GLU A 197 14.93 9.95 -18.12
C GLU A 197 13.39 9.94 -18.03
N ALA A 198 12.79 10.83 -17.23
CA ALA A 198 11.36 10.80 -16.93
C ALA A 198 10.46 10.90 -18.18
N GLU A 199 10.92 11.60 -19.22
CA GLU A 199 10.21 11.76 -20.50
C GLU A 199 10.18 10.47 -21.33
N ASN A 200 11.13 9.56 -21.10
CA ASN A 200 11.26 8.28 -21.82
C ASN A 200 10.50 7.14 -21.13
N LEU A 201 9.78 7.41 -20.03
CA LEU A 201 8.94 6.43 -19.36
C LEU A 201 7.72 6.08 -20.23
N SER A 202 7.47 4.77 -20.38
CA SER A 202 6.20 4.28 -20.91
C SER A 202 5.04 4.72 -20.00
N GLU A 203 3.81 4.74 -20.54
CA GLU A 203 2.62 5.14 -19.76
C GLU A 203 2.42 4.24 -18.51
N ASP A 204 2.60 2.92 -18.66
CA ASP A 204 2.47 1.97 -17.57
C ASP A 204 3.58 2.15 -16.51
N ASP A 205 4.83 2.34 -16.94
CA ASP A 205 5.94 2.58 -16.02
C ASP A 205 5.80 3.92 -15.30
N PHE A 206 5.34 4.95 -16.01
CA PHE A 206 5.05 6.26 -15.43
C PHE A 206 4.02 6.16 -14.31
N LEU A 207 2.90 5.46 -14.51
CA LEU A 207 1.87 5.30 -13.49
C LEU A 207 2.40 4.54 -12.26
N LYS A 208 3.22 3.50 -12.46
CA LYS A 208 3.83 2.76 -11.36
C LYS A 208 4.82 3.63 -10.57
N VAL A 209 5.73 4.32 -11.27
CA VAL A 209 6.69 5.24 -10.65
C VAL A 209 5.96 6.35 -9.88
N LEU A 210 4.94 6.95 -10.48
CA LEU A 210 4.10 7.96 -9.85
C LEU A 210 3.49 7.43 -8.55
N TYR A 211 2.94 6.20 -8.58
CA TYR A 211 2.40 5.54 -7.40
C TYR A 211 3.44 5.42 -6.28
N HIS A 212 4.63 4.94 -6.59
CA HIS A 212 5.68 4.80 -5.59
C HIS A 212 6.17 6.14 -5.02
N PHE A 213 6.38 7.15 -5.86
CA PHE A 213 6.83 8.47 -5.40
C PHE A 213 5.78 9.16 -4.52
N VAL A 214 4.49 9.01 -4.83
CA VAL A 214 3.40 9.49 -3.98
C VAL A 214 3.39 8.77 -2.64
N ARG A 215 3.53 7.44 -2.63
CA ARG A 215 3.59 6.65 -1.39
C ARG A 215 4.79 7.03 -0.51
N MET A 216 5.89 7.52 -1.09
CA MET A 216 7.04 8.05 -0.33
C MET A 216 6.77 9.42 0.30
N ALA A 217 5.89 10.22 -0.31
CA ALA A 217 5.63 11.60 0.05
C ALA A 217 4.47 11.78 1.06
N VAL A 218 3.57 10.81 1.18
CA VAL A 218 2.32 10.91 1.96
C VAL A 218 2.34 9.99 3.18
N GLU A 219 1.74 10.45 4.28
CA GLU A 219 1.57 9.66 5.51
C GLU A 219 0.55 8.53 5.33
N SER A 220 0.77 7.41 6.03
CA SER A 220 -0.23 6.35 6.10
C SER A 220 -1.38 6.76 7.04
N PRO A 221 -2.64 6.41 6.71
CA PRO A 221 -3.77 6.69 7.58
C PRO A 221 -3.60 6.08 8.99
N PRO A 222 -4.05 6.76 10.06
CA PRO A 222 -4.05 6.22 11.42
C PRO A 222 -4.81 4.89 11.48
N GLY A 223 -4.24 3.88 12.14
CA GLY A 223 -4.85 2.55 12.27
C GLY A 223 -4.41 1.52 11.23
N MET A 224 -3.73 1.91 10.15
CA MET A 224 -2.99 0.97 9.28
C MET A 224 -1.60 0.62 9.83
N MET A 225 -1.16 1.30 10.90
CA MET A 225 0.11 1.05 11.58
C MET A 225 -0.08 -0.08 12.60
N ILE A 226 0.03 -1.33 12.15
CA ILE A 226 0.10 -2.50 13.05
C ILE A 226 1.56 -2.67 13.48
N GLY A 227 1.84 -2.47 14.77
CA GLY A 227 3.16 -2.70 15.37
C GLY A 227 4.04 -1.46 15.56
N THR A 228 5.20 -1.65 16.20
CA THR A 228 6.24 -0.65 16.43
C THR A 228 7.06 -0.43 15.16
N PHE A 229 6.47 0.18 14.14
CA PHE A 229 7.23 0.70 13.01
C PHE A 229 7.63 2.15 13.30
N GLU A 230 8.92 2.45 13.13
CA GLU A 230 9.44 3.80 13.14
C GLU A 230 8.59 4.70 12.24
N ARG A 231 8.34 5.95 12.66
CA ARG A 231 7.62 6.91 11.81
C ARG A 231 8.38 7.01 10.48
N LYS A 232 7.72 6.60 9.39
CA LYS A 232 8.26 6.71 8.03
C LYS A 232 8.74 8.14 7.79
N VAL A 233 10.01 8.31 7.45
CA VAL A 233 10.53 9.59 6.99
C VAL A 233 9.94 9.85 5.60
N LEU A 234 9.08 10.87 5.50
CA LEU A 234 8.46 11.25 4.24
C LEU A 234 9.48 11.93 3.34
N ASN A 235 9.46 11.60 2.05
CA ASN A 235 10.31 12.24 1.05
C ASN A 235 9.47 12.73 -0.14
N LYS A 236 9.27 14.05 -0.23
CA LYS A 236 8.55 14.70 -1.32
C LYS A 236 9.42 15.02 -2.55
N GLY A 237 10.75 14.94 -2.42
CA GLY A 237 11.69 15.35 -3.48
C GLY A 237 11.45 14.64 -4.82
N PRO A 238 11.23 13.31 -4.85
CA PRO A 238 11.01 12.57 -6.10
C PRO A 238 9.73 13.00 -6.82
N ILE A 239 8.59 13.07 -6.13
CA ILE A 239 7.32 13.47 -6.76
C ILE A 239 7.36 14.93 -7.24
N GLN A 240 7.97 15.84 -6.48
CA GLN A 240 8.11 17.23 -6.88
C GLN A 240 8.99 17.39 -8.13
N SER A 241 10.06 16.60 -8.22
CA SER A 241 10.95 16.59 -9.39
C SER A 241 10.25 16.01 -10.61
N LEU A 242 9.50 14.92 -10.44
CA LEU A 242 8.70 14.32 -11.50
C LEU A 242 7.62 15.29 -11.99
N PHE A 243 6.93 15.98 -11.07
CA PHE A 243 5.91 16.98 -11.39
C PHE A 243 6.45 18.13 -12.23
N LYS A 244 7.67 18.62 -11.94
CA LYS A 244 8.30 19.67 -12.75
C LYS A 244 8.60 19.24 -14.19
N LYS A 245 8.88 17.94 -14.42
CA LYS A 245 9.20 17.41 -15.76
C LYS A 245 7.96 17.00 -16.55
N ARG A 246 6.97 16.40 -15.88
CA ARG A 246 5.77 15.83 -16.50
C ARG A 246 4.48 16.40 -15.89
N GLN A 247 4.43 17.73 -15.76
CA GLN A 247 3.30 18.41 -15.13
C GLN A 247 1.97 18.11 -15.82
N ALA A 248 1.93 18.19 -17.16
CA ALA A 248 0.73 17.94 -17.94
C ALA A 248 0.19 16.52 -17.70
N ASP A 249 1.07 15.52 -17.79
CA ASP A 249 0.68 14.12 -17.60
C ASP A 249 0.13 13.85 -16.19
N ILE A 250 0.75 14.41 -15.15
CA ILE A 250 0.25 14.24 -13.78
C ILE A 250 -1.09 14.96 -13.59
N CYS A 251 -1.25 16.17 -14.14
CA CYS A 251 -2.52 16.89 -14.10
C CYS A 251 -3.63 16.09 -14.79
N ASP A 252 -3.35 15.51 -15.97
CA ASP A 252 -4.31 14.70 -16.73
C ASP A 252 -4.74 13.44 -15.93
N VAL A 253 -3.79 12.75 -15.29
CA VAL A 253 -4.09 11.63 -14.39
C VAL A 253 -5.00 12.06 -13.24
N VAL A 254 -4.71 13.20 -12.60
CA VAL A 254 -5.55 13.72 -11.50
C VAL A 254 -6.94 14.10 -11.99
N ASP A 255 -7.04 14.77 -13.14
CA ASP A 255 -8.30 15.20 -13.76
C ASP A 255 -9.22 14.03 -14.11
N GLU A 256 -8.64 12.92 -14.59
CA GLU A 256 -9.35 11.68 -14.85
C GLU A 256 -9.78 11.03 -13.52
N TYR A 257 -8.82 10.77 -12.63
CA TYR A 257 -9.04 9.92 -11.46
C TYR A 257 -9.91 10.58 -10.39
N ILE A 258 -9.92 11.91 -10.28
CA ILE A 258 -10.78 12.62 -9.32
C ILE A 258 -12.28 12.49 -9.66
N LYS A 259 -12.61 12.23 -10.93
CA LYS A 259 -13.98 12.02 -11.42
C LYS A 259 -14.37 10.55 -11.42
N ASP A 260 -13.41 9.64 -11.32
CA ASP A 260 -13.63 8.20 -11.38
C ASP A 260 -14.47 7.72 -10.17
N THR A 261 -15.30 6.71 -10.42
CA THR A 261 -16.08 6.02 -9.38
C THR A 261 -15.26 4.98 -8.62
N HIS A 262 -14.14 4.53 -9.20
CA HIS A 262 -13.24 3.56 -8.60
C HIS A 262 -12.48 4.19 -7.43
N ARG A 263 -12.76 3.69 -6.24
CA ARG A 263 -12.21 4.13 -4.95
C ARG A 263 -10.69 4.30 -4.95
N GLY A 264 -9.97 3.30 -5.48
CA GLY A 264 -8.50 3.31 -5.47
C GLY A 264 -7.92 4.41 -6.36
N LYS A 265 -8.54 4.69 -7.51
CA LYS A 265 -8.10 5.75 -8.42
C LYS A 265 -8.38 7.12 -7.80
N PHE A 266 -9.58 7.31 -7.27
CA PHE A 266 -9.95 8.54 -6.58
C PHE A 266 -9.03 8.84 -5.40
N GLN A 267 -8.78 7.84 -4.54
CA GLN A 267 -7.85 7.98 -3.42
C GLN A 267 -6.47 8.42 -3.92
N PHE A 268 -5.96 7.75 -4.95
CA PHE A 268 -4.66 8.04 -5.52
C PHE A 268 -4.56 9.46 -6.09
N ALA A 269 -5.62 9.99 -6.72
CA ALA A 269 -5.67 11.38 -7.18
C ALA A 269 -5.50 12.38 -6.03
N ILE A 270 -6.19 12.16 -4.91
CA ILE A 270 -6.07 13.01 -3.72
C ILE A 270 -4.67 12.92 -3.12
N GLU A 271 -4.09 11.72 -3.09
CA GLU A 271 -2.71 11.53 -2.63
C GLU A 271 -1.70 12.26 -3.53
N ILE A 272 -1.86 12.24 -4.85
CA ILE A 272 -1.02 13.02 -5.79
C ILE A 272 -1.10 14.51 -5.45
N ILE A 273 -2.30 15.07 -5.27
CA ILE A 273 -2.50 16.49 -4.91
C ILE A 273 -1.74 16.83 -3.61
N ILE A 274 -1.83 15.96 -2.59
CA ILE A 274 -1.12 16.14 -1.32
C ILE A 274 0.40 16.02 -1.51
N ALA A 275 0.85 15.05 -2.30
CA ALA A 275 2.25 14.71 -2.50
C ALA A 275 3.02 15.76 -3.31
N SER A 276 2.43 16.23 -4.41
CA SER A 276 3.03 17.22 -5.31
C SER A 276 3.25 18.56 -4.61
N ASP A 277 2.39 18.89 -3.64
CA ASP A 277 2.49 20.11 -2.83
C ASP A 277 2.44 21.39 -3.69
N ASP A 278 1.77 21.32 -4.85
CA ASP A 278 1.65 22.37 -5.85
C ASP A 278 0.37 23.21 -5.66
N ASP A 279 0.54 24.53 -5.74
CA ASP A 279 -0.52 25.50 -5.46
C ASP A 279 -1.60 25.54 -6.55
N GLU A 280 -1.19 25.44 -7.82
CA GLU A 280 -2.11 25.51 -8.95
C GLU A 280 -2.98 24.25 -9.04
N LEU A 281 -2.36 23.08 -8.88
CA LEU A 281 -3.07 21.80 -8.82
C LEU A 281 -4.04 21.75 -7.64
N LEU A 282 -3.62 22.21 -6.46
CA LEU A 282 -4.48 22.27 -5.29
C LEU A 282 -5.68 23.20 -5.53
N LEU A 283 -5.43 24.43 -6.01
CA LEU A 283 -6.44 25.44 -6.30
C LEU A 283 -7.48 24.95 -7.32
N ARG A 284 -7.00 24.28 -8.39
CA ARG A 284 -7.83 23.70 -9.45
C ARG A 284 -8.85 22.70 -8.92
N HIS A 285 -8.51 21.93 -7.89
CA HIS A 285 -9.34 20.84 -7.37
C HIS A 285 -10.03 21.15 -6.03
N ILE A 286 -9.90 22.36 -5.46
CA ILE A 286 -10.57 22.77 -4.20
C ILE A 286 -12.06 22.40 -4.20
N ARG A 287 -12.79 22.77 -5.26
CA ARG A 287 -14.23 22.50 -5.34
C ARG A 287 -14.55 21.01 -5.31
N SER A 288 -13.76 20.18 -5.98
CA SER A 288 -13.94 18.73 -6.03
C SER A 288 -13.64 18.07 -4.68
N ILE A 289 -12.58 18.52 -3.99
CA ILE A 289 -12.20 18.04 -2.65
C ILE A 289 -13.34 18.30 -1.67
N PHE A 290 -13.80 19.55 -1.55
CA PHE A 290 -14.89 19.90 -0.64
C PHE A 290 -16.22 19.30 -1.05
N ALA A 291 -16.53 19.22 -2.35
CA ALA A 291 -17.72 18.54 -2.85
C ALA A 291 -17.81 17.09 -2.34
N LYS A 292 -16.73 16.32 -2.50
CA LYS A 292 -16.66 14.90 -2.13
C LYS A 292 -16.67 14.71 -0.61
N LEU A 293 -15.98 15.58 0.12
CA LEU A 293 -15.93 15.52 1.57
C LEU A 293 -17.28 15.87 2.22
N MET A 294 -17.88 16.99 1.82
CA MET A 294 -19.12 17.49 2.43
C MET A 294 -20.33 16.65 2.03
N ARG A 295 -20.40 16.19 0.77
CA ARG A 295 -21.49 15.34 0.27
C ARG A 295 -21.16 13.84 0.35
N ARG A 296 -20.27 13.43 1.24
CA ARG A 296 -19.79 12.04 1.33
C ARG A 296 -20.91 11.00 1.48
N ARG A 297 -22.05 11.35 2.08
CA ARG A 297 -23.19 10.42 2.22
C ARG A 297 -23.75 9.96 0.87
N THR A 298 -23.70 10.84 -0.13
CA THR A 298 -24.21 10.56 -1.48
C THR A 298 -23.09 10.12 -2.42
N LEU A 299 -21.91 10.76 -2.32
CA LEU A 299 -20.80 10.52 -3.25
C LEU A 299 -19.85 9.40 -2.81
N LEU A 300 -19.86 9.03 -1.53
CA LEU A 300 -19.00 8.01 -0.92
C LEU A 300 -19.79 7.22 0.16
N PRO A 301 -20.96 6.63 -0.18
CA PRO A 301 -21.90 6.07 0.81
C PRO A 301 -21.33 4.89 1.60
N GLU A 302 -20.37 4.18 1.01
CA GLU A 302 -19.76 3.00 1.59
C GLU A 302 -18.55 3.33 2.50
N GLU A 303 -18.06 4.57 2.47
CA GLU A 303 -16.89 5.00 3.24
C GLU A 303 -17.27 5.34 4.68
N ARG A 304 -16.70 4.58 5.62
CA ARG A 304 -16.87 4.82 7.06
C ARG A 304 -15.95 5.94 7.54
N ARG A 305 -16.20 6.44 8.76
CA ARG A 305 -15.46 7.56 9.38
C ARG A 305 -13.93 7.41 9.34
N ASP A 306 -13.45 6.18 9.46
CA ASP A 306 -12.03 5.81 9.55
C ASP A 306 -11.44 5.34 8.20
N SER A 307 -12.13 5.61 7.10
CA SER A 307 -11.65 5.32 5.76
C SER A 307 -10.35 6.08 5.44
N SER A 308 -9.43 5.41 4.75
CA SER A 308 -8.21 6.01 4.17
C SER A 308 -8.55 7.16 3.23
N ILE A 309 -9.63 7.03 2.45
CA ILE A 309 -10.07 8.06 1.51
C ILE A 309 -10.48 9.33 2.25
N LEU A 310 -11.25 9.18 3.34
CA LEU A 310 -11.65 10.33 4.15
C LEU A 310 -10.48 10.95 4.90
N PHE A 311 -9.49 10.15 5.30
CA PHE A 311 -8.24 10.66 5.87
C PHE A 311 -7.54 11.61 4.88
N PHE A 312 -7.27 11.13 3.66
CA PHE A 312 -6.61 11.95 2.63
C PHE A 312 -7.46 13.15 2.20
N LEU A 313 -8.78 13.01 2.07
CA LEU A 313 -9.65 14.15 1.75
C LEU A 313 -9.60 15.25 2.82
N ARG A 314 -9.55 14.87 4.09
CA ARG A 314 -9.43 15.85 5.20
C ARG A 314 -8.06 16.50 5.22
N GLU A 315 -7.01 15.75 4.92
CA GLU A 315 -5.65 16.30 4.81
C GLU A 315 -5.57 17.31 3.65
N ALA A 316 -6.10 16.95 2.48
CA ALA A 316 -6.18 17.85 1.32
C ALA A 316 -7.02 19.10 1.63
N ALA A 317 -8.18 18.94 2.27
CA ALA A 317 -9.03 20.08 2.67
C ALA A 317 -8.34 21.02 3.66
N THR A 318 -7.56 20.47 4.60
CA THR A 318 -6.75 21.25 5.54
C THR A 318 -5.72 22.07 4.78
N LYS A 319 -4.99 21.47 3.83
CA LYS A 319 -4.05 22.18 2.96
C LYS A 319 -4.73 23.28 2.13
N CYS A 320 -5.93 23.03 1.60
CA CYS A 320 -6.69 24.05 0.88
C CYS A 320 -6.96 25.28 1.76
N LEU A 321 -7.42 25.08 3.00
CA LEU A 321 -7.67 26.16 3.95
C LEU A 321 -6.38 26.90 4.37
N ASP A 322 -5.28 26.17 4.55
CA ASP A 322 -3.99 26.76 4.92
C ASP A 322 -3.43 27.67 3.82
N ARG A 323 -3.56 27.29 2.55
CA ARG A 323 -2.99 28.03 1.41
C ARG A 323 -3.95 29.03 0.77
N PHE A 324 -5.23 28.68 0.66
CA PHE A 324 -6.28 29.45 -0.01
C PHE A 324 -7.49 29.64 0.91
N PRO A 325 -7.32 30.39 2.02
CA PRO A 325 -8.34 30.49 3.05
C PRO A 325 -9.66 31.10 2.57
N ASP A 326 -9.62 32.13 1.71
CA ASP A 326 -10.84 32.80 1.23
C ASP A 326 -11.59 31.94 0.21
N GLU A 327 -10.88 31.36 -0.75
CA GLU A 327 -11.45 30.50 -1.79
C GLU A 327 -12.05 29.24 -1.17
N SER A 328 -11.33 28.63 -0.22
CA SER A 328 -11.80 27.44 0.50
C SER A 328 -13.01 27.77 1.36
N ASP A 329 -12.98 28.86 2.14
CA ASP A 329 -14.13 29.29 2.93
C ASP A 329 -15.36 29.54 2.05
N LYS A 330 -15.20 30.27 0.94
CA LYS A 330 -16.30 30.52 -0.02
C LYS A 330 -16.92 29.23 -0.54
N VAL A 331 -16.10 28.22 -0.84
CA VAL A 331 -16.58 26.91 -1.29
C VAL A 331 -17.31 26.17 -0.17
N ILE A 332 -16.75 26.11 1.04
CA ILE A 332 -17.39 25.47 2.20
C ILE A 332 -18.75 26.11 2.47
N GLN A 333 -18.81 27.44 2.55
CA GLN A 333 -20.05 28.17 2.81
C GLN A 333 -21.12 27.93 1.73
N SER A 334 -20.71 27.78 0.46
CA SER A 334 -21.66 27.46 -0.62
C SER A 334 -22.35 26.11 -0.44
N TYR A 335 -21.68 25.13 0.17
CA TYR A 335 -22.26 23.81 0.46
C TYR A 335 -23.01 23.77 1.80
N LEU A 336 -22.65 24.60 2.78
CA LEU A 336 -23.41 24.71 4.04
C LEU A 336 -24.82 25.28 3.82
N ALA A 337 -25.04 26.02 2.74
CA ALA A 337 -26.36 26.49 2.33
C ALA A 337 -27.37 25.34 2.12
N ASP A 338 -26.89 24.12 1.79
CA ASP A 338 -27.72 22.93 1.60
C ASP A 338 -28.27 22.35 2.92
N LYS A 339 -27.81 22.85 4.08
CA LYS A 339 -28.21 22.41 5.43
C LYS A 339 -28.04 20.89 5.68
N ASP A 340 -27.02 20.28 5.07
CA ASP A 340 -26.63 18.89 5.34
C ASP A 340 -25.78 18.80 6.61
N ASP A 341 -26.27 18.07 7.62
CA ASP A 341 -25.58 17.85 8.90
C ASP A 341 -24.19 17.24 8.71
N ILE A 342 -24.02 16.32 7.74
CA ILE A 342 -22.72 15.71 7.47
C ILE A 342 -21.74 16.72 6.90
N GLY A 343 -22.20 17.56 5.97
CA GLY A 343 -21.44 18.67 5.44
C GLY A 343 -21.01 19.65 6.53
N ARG A 344 -21.92 19.96 7.46
CA ARG A 344 -21.65 20.80 8.64
C ARG A 344 -20.55 20.20 9.52
N HIS A 345 -20.65 18.93 9.87
CA HIS A 345 -19.63 18.26 10.69
C HIS A 345 -18.25 18.21 10.02
N GLU A 346 -18.17 17.93 8.71
CA GLU A 346 -16.89 17.92 8.01
C GLU A 346 -16.32 19.35 7.82
N ALA A 347 -17.16 20.37 7.64
CA ALA A 347 -16.73 21.77 7.64
C ALA A 347 -16.14 22.18 8.99
N ASN A 348 -16.84 21.90 10.09
CA ASN A 348 -16.35 22.19 11.45
C ASN A 348 -15.06 21.43 11.74
N ARG A 349 -14.92 20.19 11.27
CA ARG A 349 -13.67 19.44 11.36
C ARG A 349 -12.52 20.10 10.59
N ALA A 350 -12.77 20.59 9.37
CA ALA A 350 -11.76 21.24 8.54
C ALA A 350 -11.30 22.59 9.16
N TYR A 351 -12.22 23.39 9.70
CA TYR A 351 -11.84 24.60 10.44
C TYR A 351 -11.09 24.26 11.74
N ARG A 352 -11.49 23.19 12.43
CA ARG A 352 -10.80 22.74 13.64
C ARG A 352 -9.38 22.22 13.35
N SER A 353 -9.13 21.60 12.19
CA SER A 353 -7.82 21.03 11.87
C SER A 353 -6.74 22.10 11.69
N VAL A 354 -7.07 23.23 11.07
CA VAL A 354 -6.13 24.37 10.90
C VAL A 354 -5.86 25.14 12.21
N LEU A 355 -6.70 24.94 13.22
CA LEU A 355 -6.51 25.46 14.58
C LEU A 355 -5.80 24.45 15.51
N ARG A 356 -5.52 23.22 15.06
CA ARG A 356 -4.74 22.28 15.87
C ARG A 356 -3.29 22.75 15.94
N ASN A 357 -2.89 23.16 17.13
CA ASN A 357 -1.51 23.53 17.38
C ASN A 357 -0.74 22.40 18.08
N ASN A 358 0.54 22.28 17.77
CA ASN A 358 1.42 21.38 18.49
C ASN A 358 1.69 22.01 19.86
N TYR A 359 1.45 21.26 20.96
CA TYR A 359 1.50 21.62 22.39
C TYR A 359 2.75 22.40 22.90
N ARG A 360 3.67 22.87 22.04
CA ARG A 360 4.93 23.53 22.37
C ARG A 360 5.36 24.65 21.41
N LYS A 361 4.55 25.05 20.42
CA LYS A 361 4.87 26.17 19.51
C LYS A 361 3.83 27.27 19.67
N LYS A 362 4.21 28.54 19.71
CA LYS A 362 3.24 29.64 19.67
C LYS A 362 2.48 29.59 18.34
N SER A 363 1.15 29.56 18.38
CA SER A 363 0.29 29.71 17.21
C SER A 363 0.66 30.99 16.46
N LYS A 364 1.00 30.89 15.17
CA LYS A 364 1.04 32.06 14.30
C LYS A 364 -0.39 32.34 13.87
N ILE A 365 -0.99 33.40 14.42
CA ILE A 365 -2.33 33.83 14.05
C ILE A 365 -2.26 34.49 12.67
N GLY A 366 -2.70 33.76 11.64
CA GLY A 366 -2.81 34.22 10.27
C GLY A 366 -4.27 34.37 9.83
N LYS A 367 -4.46 34.64 8.53
CA LYS A 367 -5.79 34.78 7.93
C LYS A 367 -6.64 33.52 8.07
N THR A 368 -6.04 32.35 7.83
CA THR A 368 -6.69 31.04 7.98
C THR A 368 -7.23 30.83 9.40
N GLN A 369 -6.42 31.11 10.43
CA GLN A 369 -6.84 30.96 11.83
C GLN A 369 -7.97 31.93 12.19
N LYS A 370 -7.92 33.18 11.70
CA LYS A 370 -9.01 34.16 11.90
C LYS A 370 -10.33 33.68 11.31
N ILE A 371 -10.31 33.20 10.06
CA ILE A 371 -11.52 32.69 9.40
C ILE A 371 -12.03 31.45 10.13
N ALA A 372 -11.18 30.47 10.38
CA ALA A 372 -11.57 29.21 11.02
C ALA A 372 -12.15 29.43 12.43
N PHE A 373 -11.52 30.29 13.24
CA PHE A 373 -12.00 30.63 14.58
C PHE A 373 -13.39 31.29 14.53
N ARG A 374 -13.56 32.30 13.67
CA ARG A 374 -14.85 32.98 13.49
C ARG A 374 -15.94 32.01 13.03
N ARG A 375 -15.64 31.12 12.08
CA ARG A 375 -16.61 30.14 11.57
C ARG A 375 -17.03 29.14 12.64
N LEU A 376 -16.10 28.62 13.43
CA LEU A 376 -16.44 27.73 14.55
C LEU A 376 -17.24 28.45 15.65
N LEU A 377 -16.92 29.72 15.93
CA LEU A 377 -17.62 30.52 16.93
C LEU A 377 -19.10 30.67 16.56
N TRP A 378 -19.39 31.14 15.35
CA TRP A 378 -20.78 31.28 14.87
C TRP A 378 -21.48 29.92 14.78
N ALA A 379 -20.81 28.86 14.35
CA ALA A 379 -21.38 27.52 14.33
C ALA A 379 -21.80 27.03 15.73
N ALA A 380 -21.00 27.32 16.76
CA ALA A 380 -21.29 26.98 18.15
C ALA A 380 -22.43 27.83 18.76
N VAL A 381 -22.49 29.13 18.40
CA VAL A 381 -23.55 30.04 18.86
C VAL A 381 -24.89 29.72 18.21
N GLU A 382 -24.91 29.41 16.92
CA GLU A 382 -26.14 29.11 16.18
C GLU A 382 -26.73 27.73 16.53
N ASN A 383 -25.90 26.78 17.00
CA ASN A 383 -26.33 25.41 17.31
C ASN A 383 -25.85 24.97 18.72
N PRO A 384 -26.31 25.62 19.81
CA PRO A 384 -25.80 25.37 21.16
C PRO A 384 -26.17 23.98 21.70
N GLU A 385 -27.25 23.37 21.19
CA GLU A 385 -27.69 22.03 21.57
C GLU A 385 -26.78 20.91 21.04
N ASP A 386 -26.03 21.17 19.97
CA ASP A 386 -25.15 20.21 19.30
C ASP A 386 -23.76 20.18 19.96
N SER A 387 -23.74 20.14 21.28
CA SER A 387 -22.54 20.35 22.09
C SER A 387 -21.45 19.27 21.92
N MET A 388 -21.77 18.15 21.27
CA MET A 388 -20.82 17.10 20.87
C MET A 388 -20.19 17.32 19.49
N ASP A 389 -20.61 18.33 18.73
CA ASP A 389 -20.03 18.69 17.44
C ASP A 389 -18.62 19.29 17.60
N ASP A 390 -17.82 19.22 16.53
CA ASP A 390 -16.42 19.68 16.48
C ASP A 390 -16.28 21.17 16.88
N ALA A 391 -17.30 22.01 16.62
CA ALA A 391 -17.34 23.42 17.05
C ALA A 391 -17.57 23.58 18.56
N GLY A 392 -18.60 22.92 19.13
CA GLY A 392 -18.85 22.94 20.57
C GLY A 392 -17.69 22.32 21.36
N GLN A 393 -17.10 21.24 20.86
CA GLN A 393 -15.91 20.62 21.46
C GLN A 393 -14.68 21.52 21.45
N PHE A 394 -14.52 22.37 20.43
CA PHE A 394 -13.40 23.30 20.38
C PHE A 394 -13.46 24.28 21.55
N PHE A 395 -14.60 24.93 21.79
CA PHE A 395 -14.74 25.93 22.87
C PHE A 395 -14.96 25.35 24.27
N ARG A 396 -15.17 24.04 24.42
CA ARG A 396 -15.20 23.37 25.73
C ARG A 396 -13.86 23.39 26.46
N HIS A 397 -12.76 23.59 25.72
CA HIS A 397 -11.42 23.65 26.28
C HIS A 397 -10.86 25.07 26.17
N SER A 398 -10.14 25.52 27.20
CA SER A 398 -9.46 26.82 27.18
C SER A 398 -8.22 26.74 26.28
N TRP A 399 -8.26 27.47 25.16
CA TRP A 399 -7.13 27.60 24.25
C TRP A 399 -6.52 28.98 24.41
N ASP A 400 -5.65 29.14 25.43
CA ASP A 400 -4.98 30.41 25.72
C ASP A 400 -4.23 30.99 24.50
N GLU A 401 -3.81 30.11 23.58
CA GLU A 401 -3.14 30.44 22.33
C GLU A 401 -4.01 31.21 21.32
N PHE A 402 -5.34 31.20 21.49
CA PHE A 402 -6.30 31.92 20.64
C PHE A 402 -7.02 33.03 21.40
N ALA A 403 -6.54 33.43 22.58
CA ALA A 403 -7.15 34.49 23.39
C ALA A 403 -7.27 35.83 22.63
N GLU A 404 -6.28 36.17 21.80
CA GLU A 404 -6.32 37.37 20.94
C GLU A 404 -7.51 37.33 19.95
N LEU A 405 -7.79 36.15 19.36
CA LEU A 405 -8.94 35.97 18.47
C LEU A 405 -10.27 36.05 19.22
N ALA A 406 -10.32 35.57 20.46
CA ALA A 406 -11.51 35.68 21.29
C ALA A 406 -11.82 37.15 21.63
N VAL A 407 -10.79 37.96 21.94
CA VAL A 407 -10.93 39.41 22.16
C VAL A 407 -11.42 40.11 20.89
N ASP A 408 -10.81 39.81 19.74
CA ASP A 408 -11.18 40.43 18.44
C ASP A 408 -12.65 40.17 18.04
N ASN A 409 -13.25 39.08 18.50
CA ASN A 409 -14.64 38.71 18.16
C ASN A 409 -15.61 38.90 19.34
N PHE A 410 -15.15 39.48 20.46
CA PHE A 410 -15.98 39.64 21.66
C PHE A 410 -17.13 40.63 21.45
N ASP A 411 -16.88 41.72 20.72
CA ASP A 411 -17.88 42.75 20.42
C ASP A 411 -18.86 42.33 19.31
N ASP A 412 -18.53 41.28 18.56
CA ASP A 412 -19.34 40.73 17.46
C ASP A 412 -20.34 39.65 17.92
N LEU A 413 -20.24 39.18 19.18
CA LEU A 413 -21.13 38.23 19.84
C LEU A 413 -22.28 38.94 20.57
#